data_AF-A0A1R2BDN9-F1
#
_entry.id   AF-A0A1R2BDN9-F1
#
_cell.length_a   1.000
_cell.length_b   1.000
_cell.length_c   1.000
_cell.angle_alpha   90.00
_cell.angle_beta   90.00
_cell.angle_gamma   90.00
#
_symmetry.space_group_name_H-M   'P 1'
#
loop_
_entity.id
_entity.type
_entity.pdbx_description
1 polymer ?
#
loop_
_entity_poly.entity_id
_entity_poly.type
_entity_poly.pdbx_seq_one_letter_code
_entity_poly.pdbx_strand_id
1 'polypeptide(L)'
;MDIKELIDCLGHLGVQVQKNSTIHRPFLNTLEETSAKIQKLHQTLSSLNDSTSSAEIQCYERYISSISNKIINENTILVMKLLQILQQKIKLYAKKSYSNTPENHHEKLVKIIHVCKRIENDMSKKKPYLSMDQEFWRILYRIIKYEQILRARCLLYNNV
;
A
#
# COMPACT_ATOMS: atom_id res chain seq x y z
N MET A 1 8.39 2.22 0.93
CA MET A 1 7.26 1.49 0.34
C MET A 1 6.22 2.41 -0.22
N ASP A 2 6.43 2.81 -1.48
CA ASP A 2 5.38 3.33 -2.33
C ASP A 2 4.48 2.18 -2.88
N ILE A 3 3.47 2.53 -3.68
CA ILE A 3 2.56 1.55 -4.29
C ILE A 3 3.32 0.59 -5.22
N LYS A 4 4.34 1.07 -5.94
CA LYS A 4 5.11 0.25 -6.88
C LYS A 4 5.86 -0.85 -6.13
N GLU A 5 6.51 -0.49 -5.01
CA GLU A 5 7.22 -1.45 -4.17
C GLU A 5 6.26 -2.48 -3.53
N LEU A 6 5.03 -2.10 -3.19
CA LEU A 6 3.99 -3.03 -2.73
C LEU A 6 3.55 -4.02 -3.84
N ILE A 7 3.41 -3.52 -5.07
CA ILE A 7 3.11 -4.36 -6.24
C ILE A 7 4.27 -5.32 -6.53
N ASP A 8 5.52 -4.85 -6.43
CA ASP A 8 6.70 -5.69 -6.62
C ASP A 8 6.75 -6.81 -5.56
N CYS A 9 6.43 -6.49 -4.30
CA CYS A 9 6.27 -7.48 -3.24
C CYS A 9 5.19 -8.53 -3.58
N LEU A 10 4.05 -8.11 -4.12
CA LEU A 10 3.01 -9.03 -4.61
C LEU A 10 3.51 -9.89 -5.77
N GLY A 11 4.29 -9.32 -6.69
CA GLY A 11 4.95 -10.02 -7.78
C GLY A 11 5.85 -11.15 -7.29
N HIS A 12 6.66 -10.90 -6.26
CA HIS A 12 7.49 -11.94 -5.62
C HIS A 12 6.68 -13.07 -4.98
N LEU A 13 5.43 -12.80 -4.59
CA LEU A 13 4.50 -13.81 -4.07
C LEU A 13 3.73 -14.57 -5.16
N GLY A 14 3.96 -14.25 -6.44
CA GLY A 14 3.24 -14.81 -7.59
C GLY A 14 1.87 -14.17 -7.81
N VAL A 15 1.67 -12.92 -7.36
CA VAL A 15 0.47 -12.13 -7.65
C VAL A 15 0.81 -11.06 -8.66
N GLN A 16 0.24 -11.16 -9.86
CA GLN A 16 0.34 -10.11 -10.86
C GLN A 16 -0.83 -9.13 -10.69
N VAL A 17 -0.54 -7.92 -10.22
CA VAL A 17 -1.53 -6.83 -10.18
C VAL A 17 -1.43 -6.10 -11.50
N GLN A 18 -2.42 -6.28 -12.38
CA GLN A 18 -2.48 -5.54 -13.63
C GLN A 18 -2.79 -4.05 -13.37
N LYS A 19 -2.15 -3.15 -14.12
CA LYS A 19 -2.34 -1.69 -14.00
C LYS A 19 -3.80 -1.23 -14.14
N ASN A 20 -4.63 -1.98 -14.87
CA ASN A 20 -6.07 -1.73 -15.05
C ASN A 20 -6.97 -2.63 -14.19
N SER A 21 -6.41 -3.27 -13.16
CA SER A 21 -7.22 -4.06 -12.24
C SER A 21 -8.25 -3.18 -11.52
N THR A 22 -9.36 -3.79 -11.12
CA THR A 22 -10.41 -3.17 -10.27
C THR A 22 -9.85 -2.55 -8.99
N ILE A 23 -8.64 -2.94 -8.57
CA ILE A 23 -7.92 -2.40 -7.42
C ILE A 23 -7.38 -1.00 -7.69
N HIS A 24 -6.80 -0.74 -8.87
CA HIS A 24 -6.19 0.56 -9.22
C HIS A 24 -7.19 1.59 -9.74
N ARG A 25 -8.26 1.12 -10.38
CA ARG A 25 -9.23 2.00 -11.07
C ARG A 25 -9.76 3.15 -10.20
N PRO A 26 -10.16 2.95 -8.93
CA PRO A 26 -10.66 4.06 -8.11
C PRO A 26 -9.61 5.17 -7.87
N PHE A 27 -8.36 4.76 -7.62
CA PHE A 27 -7.25 5.69 -7.41
C PHE A 27 -6.91 6.43 -8.72
N LEU A 28 -6.84 5.73 -9.84
CA LEU A 28 -6.59 6.34 -11.16
C LEU A 28 -7.69 7.34 -11.54
N ASN A 29 -8.96 6.97 -11.39
CA ASN A 29 -10.08 7.88 -11.62
C ASN A 29 -9.99 9.12 -10.71
N THR A 30 -9.55 8.95 -9.46
CA THR A 30 -9.34 10.09 -8.55
C THR A 30 -8.20 10.98 -9.02
N LEU A 31 -7.09 10.43 -9.50
CA LEU A 31 -6.00 11.21 -10.08
C LEU A 31 -6.44 11.97 -11.34
N GLU A 32 -7.22 11.34 -12.20
CA GLU A 32 -7.77 11.98 -13.40
C GLU A 32 -8.72 13.13 -13.04
N GLU A 33 -9.68 12.91 -12.13
CA GLU A 33 -10.58 13.95 -11.65
C GLU A 33 -9.83 15.11 -10.98
N THR A 34 -8.84 14.79 -10.14
CA THR A 34 -8.09 15.81 -9.41
C THR A 34 -7.17 16.59 -10.32
N SER A 35 -6.57 15.95 -11.33
CA SER A 35 -5.82 16.63 -12.39
C SER A 35 -6.69 17.67 -13.11
N ALA A 36 -7.91 17.28 -13.54
CA ALA A 36 -8.84 18.21 -14.17
C ALA A 36 -9.24 19.39 -13.25
N LYS A 37 -9.45 19.12 -11.96
CA LYS A 37 -9.75 20.16 -10.95
C LYS A 37 -8.57 21.11 -10.72
N ILE A 38 -7.35 20.58 -10.68
CA ILE A 38 -6.12 21.38 -10.54
C ILE A 38 -5.90 22.27 -11.76
N GLN A 39 -6.11 21.75 -12.98
CA GLN A 39 -6.01 22.55 -14.20
C GLN A 39 -7.00 23.73 -14.20
N LYS A 40 -8.25 23.47 -13.81
CA LYS A 40 -9.27 24.51 -13.68
C LYS A 40 -8.90 25.53 -12.60
N LEU A 41 -8.43 25.05 -11.44
CA LEU A 41 -7.98 25.92 -10.35
C LEU A 41 -6.80 26.79 -10.79
N HIS A 42 -5.83 26.24 -11.50
CA HIS A 42 -4.70 27.00 -12.03
C HIS A 42 -5.19 28.16 -12.91
N GLN A 43 -6.14 27.91 -13.82
CA GLN A 43 -6.72 28.98 -14.65
C GLN A 43 -7.38 30.07 -13.80
N THR A 44 -8.14 29.68 -12.77
CA THR A 44 -8.77 30.64 -11.86
C THR A 44 -7.74 31.43 -11.04
N LEU A 45 -6.73 30.77 -10.49
CA LEU A 45 -5.66 31.42 -9.72
C LEU A 45 -4.85 32.39 -10.59
N SER A 46 -4.62 32.06 -11.86
CA SER A 46 -3.96 32.95 -12.82
C SER A 46 -4.78 34.19 -13.19
N SER A 47 -6.08 34.20 -12.90
CA SER A 47 -6.97 35.35 -13.12
C SER A 47 -7.15 36.25 -11.90
N LEU A 48 -6.55 35.89 -10.76
CA LEU A 48 -6.60 36.70 -9.55
C LEU A 48 -5.82 38.01 -9.75
N ASN A 49 -6.37 39.08 -9.21
CA ASN A 49 -5.80 40.43 -9.26
C ASN A 49 -5.85 41.07 -7.87
N ASP A 50 -5.36 42.30 -7.75
CA ASP A 50 -5.28 43.04 -6.48
C ASP A 50 -6.64 43.33 -5.82
N SER A 51 -7.75 43.15 -6.55
CA SER A 51 -9.11 43.29 -6.00
C SER A 51 -9.67 42.00 -5.41
N THR A 52 -8.95 40.87 -5.53
CA THR A 52 -9.36 39.59 -4.95
C THR A 52 -9.43 39.69 -3.42
N SER A 53 -10.56 39.32 -2.86
CA SER A 53 -10.76 39.39 -1.42
C SER A 53 -9.99 38.29 -0.67
N SER A 54 -9.63 38.57 0.59
CA SER A 54 -9.06 37.56 1.48
C SER A 54 -9.98 36.33 1.65
N ALA A 55 -11.30 36.53 1.61
CA ALA A 55 -12.29 35.46 1.69
C ALA A 55 -12.22 34.51 0.48
N GLU A 56 -12.02 35.04 -0.72
CA GLU A 56 -11.83 34.24 -1.94
C GLU A 56 -10.52 33.44 -1.88
N ILE A 57 -9.43 34.05 -1.41
CA ILE A 57 -8.14 33.37 -1.23
C ILE A 57 -8.30 32.17 -0.26
N GLN A 58 -8.93 32.37 0.89
CA GLN A 58 -9.20 31.30 1.86
C GLN A 58 -10.09 30.19 1.28
N CYS A 59 -11.03 30.54 0.39
CA CYS A 59 -11.86 29.56 -0.30
C CYS A 59 -11.00 28.63 -1.18
N TYR A 60 -10.05 29.18 -1.93
CA TYR A 60 -9.12 28.38 -2.74
C TYR A 60 -8.19 27.52 -1.89
N GLU A 61 -7.68 28.02 -0.77
CA GLU A 61 -6.86 27.23 0.17
C GLU A 61 -7.61 26.01 0.70
N ARG A 62 -8.88 26.20 1.12
CA ARG A 62 -9.75 25.10 1.54
C ARG A 62 -10.01 24.12 0.41
N TYR A 63 -10.18 24.61 -0.81
CA TYR A 63 -10.38 23.77 -1.98
C TYR A 63 -9.15 22.91 -2.31
N ILE A 64 -7.94 23.48 -2.27
CA ILE A 64 -6.68 22.74 -2.45
C ILE A 64 -6.56 21.67 -1.37
N SER A 65 -6.80 22.03 -0.11
CA SER A 65 -6.75 21.10 1.02
C SER A 65 -7.72 19.93 0.83
N SER A 66 -8.92 20.20 0.32
CA SER A 66 -9.92 19.17 -0.01
C SER A 66 -9.44 18.22 -1.12
N ILE A 67 -8.82 18.74 -2.18
CA ILE A 67 -8.22 17.93 -3.26
C ILE A 67 -7.13 17.03 -2.70
N SER A 68 -6.19 17.59 -1.93
CA SER A 68 -5.09 16.85 -1.31
C SER A 68 -5.61 15.73 -0.41
N ASN A 69 -6.60 16.02 0.44
CA ASN A 69 -7.21 15.02 1.33
C ASN A 69 -7.89 13.90 0.54
N LYS A 70 -8.57 14.20 -0.58
CA LYS A 70 -9.15 13.17 -1.44
C LYS A 70 -8.09 12.20 -1.99
N ILE A 71 -6.96 12.73 -2.48
CA ILE A 71 -5.86 11.91 -3.01
C ILE A 71 -5.24 11.04 -1.90
N ILE A 72 -4.99 11.63 -0.73
CA ILE A 72 -4.42 10.92 0.43
C ILE A 72 -5.33 9.76 0.85
N ASN A 73 -6.64 10.00 0.93
CA ASN A 73 -7.62 8.98 1.32
C ASN A 73 -7.64 7.81 0.34
N GLU A 74 -7.72 8.08 -0.97
CA GLU A 74 -7.75 7.02 -1.99
C GLU A 74 -6.42 6.25 -2.07
N ASN A 75 -5.29 6.94 -1.91
CA ASN A 75 -3.98 6.29 -1.80
C ASN A 75 -3.93 5.35 -0.58
N THR A 76 -4.47 5.78 0.56
CA THR A 76 -4.53 4.98 1.78
C THR A 76 -5.39 3.73 1.58
N ILE A 77 -6.58 3.87 0.95
CA ILE A 77 -7.45 2.76 0.60
C ILE A 77 -6.72 1.75 -0.31
N LEU A 78 -5.99 2.24 -1.31
CA LEU A 78 -5.23 1.39 -2.22
C LEU A 78 -4.13 0.62 -1.48
N VAL A 79 -3.34 1.29 -0.64
CA VAL A 79 -2.31 0.65 0.19
C VAL A 79 -2.92 -0.43 1.08
N MET A 80 -4.06 -0.13 1.73
CA MET A 80 -4.77 -1.09 2.58
C MET A 80 -5.22 -2.33 1.82
N LYS A 81 -5.81 -2.17 0.63
CA LYS A 81 -6.20 -3.29 -0.24
C LYS A 81 -5.00 -4.15 -0.64
N LEU A 82 -3.89 -3.52 -1.04
CA LEU A 82 -2.67 -4.24 -1.42
C LEU A 82 -2.10 -5.03 -0.23
N LEU A 83 -2.05 -4.43 0.96
CA LEU A 83 -1.63 -5.10 2.19
C LEU A 83 -2.53 -6.29 2.57
N GLN A 84 -3.84 -6.16 2.39
CA GLN A 84 -4.78 -7.28 2.61
C GLN A 84 -4.49 -8.46 1.67
N ILE A 85 -4.27 -8.20 0.38
CA ILE A 85 -3.93 -9.24 -0.60
C ILE A 85 -2.61 -9.91 -0.23
N LEU A 86 -1.60 -9.09 0.13
CA LEU A 86 -0.29 -9.54 0.61
C LEU A 86 -0.45 -10.49 1.81
N GLN A 87 -1.18 -10.05 2.83
CA GLN A 87 -1.45 -10.82 4.04
C GLN A 87 -2.13 -12.15 3.73
N GLN A 88 -3.13 -12.16 2.83
CA GLN A 88 -3.81 -13.39 2.43
C GLN A 88 -2.86 -14.38 1.75
N LYS A 89 -1.98 -13.91 0.87
CA LYS A 89 -1.00 -14.76 0.20
C LYS A 89 0.05 -15.30 1.16
N ILE A 90 0.58 -14.47 2.04
CA ILE A 90 1.52 -14.89 3.09
C ILE A 90 0.86 -15.95 4.00
N LYS A 91 -0.41 -15.77 4.37
CA LYS A 91 -1.19 -16.77 5.13
C LYS A 91 -1.25 -18.11 4.40
N LEU A 92 -1.48 -18.12 3.08
CA LEU A 92 -1.54 -19.35 2.30
C LEU A 92 -0.18 -20.07 2.33
N TYR A 93 0.93 -19.35 2.15
CA TYR A 93 2.27 -19.92 2.27
C TYR A 93 2.55 -20.47 3.67
N ALA A 94 2.15 -19.74 4.72
CA ALA A 94 2.34 -20.15 6.11
C ALA A 94 1.42 -21.33 6.53
N LYS A 95 0.32 -21.58 5.82
CA LYS A 95 -0.59 -22.71 6.11
C LYS A 95 -0.28 -23.95 5.27
N LYS A 96 0.32 -23.80 4.09
CA LYS A 96 0.62 -24.93 3.22
C LYS A 96 1.57 -25.89 3.96
N SER A 97 1.16 -27.15 4.07
CA SER A 97 2.03 -28.22 4.59
C SER A 97 2.97 -28.63 3.46
N TYR A 98 4.27 -28.61 3.73
CA TYR A 98 5.27 -29.06 2.80
C TYR A 98 5.93 -30.29 3.41
N SER A 99 5.34 -31.46 3.17
CA SER A 99 5.85 -32.73 3.70
C SER A 99 7.07 -33.24 2.94
N ASN A 100 7.34 -32.73 1.73
CA ASN A 100 8.55 -32.95 0.95
C ASN A 100 8.69 -31.74 0.01
N THR A 101 9.71 -30.90 0.20
CA THR A 101 9.88 -29.68 -0.62
C THR A 101 11.25 -29.63 -1.29
N PRO A 102 11.31 -29.50 -2.63
CA PRO A 102 12.57 -29.32 -3.35
C PRO A 102 13.24 -27.96 -3.01
N GLU A 103 14.56 -27.84 -3.21
CA GLU A 103 15.37 -26.64 -2.90
C GLU A 103 14.77 -25.32 -3.40
N ASN A 104 14.13 -25.33 -4.57
CA ASN A 104 13.42 -24.18 -5.14
C ASN A 104 12.32 -23.59 -4.23
N HIS A 105 11.79 -24.37 -3.28
CA HIS A 105 10.84 -23.88 -2.28
C HIS A 105 11.52 -23.19 -1.09
N HIS A 106 12.75 -23.55 -0.75
CA HIS A 106 13.51 -22.89 0.32
C HIS A 106 13.86 -21.46 -0.09
N GLU A 107 14.40 -21.27 -1.29
CA GLU A 107 14.72 -19.94 -1.83
C GLU A 107 13.47 -19.05 -1.90
N LYS A 108 12.34 -19.63 -2.32
CA LYS A 108 11.05 -18.95 -2.34
C LYS A 108 10.59 -18.55 -0.93
N LEU A 109 10.77 -19.41 0.06
CA LEU A 109 10.38 -19.15 1.44
C LEU A 109 11.23 -18.03 2.06
N VAL A 110 12.54 -18.00 1.80
CA VAL A 110 13.43 -16.91 2.22
C VAL A 110 13.00 -15.59 1.59
N LYS A 111 12.69 -15.57 0.29
CA LYS A 111 12.17 -14.37 -0.40
C LYS A 111 10.87 -13.85 0.24
N ILE A 112 9.94 -14.74 0.59
CA ILE A 112 8.69 -14.37 1.26
C ILE A 112 8.96 -13.75 2.64
N ILE A 113 9.86 -14.33 3.43
CA ILE A 113 10.26 -13.78 4.75
C ILE A 113 10.86 -12.38 4.58
N HIS A 114 11.72 -12.19 3.59
CA HIS A 114 12.34 -10.89 3.31
C HIS A 114 11.28 -9.83 2.94
N VAL A 115 10.31 -10.19 2.10
CA VAL A 115 9.16 -9.33 1.78
C VAL A 115 8.39 -8.95 3.04
N CYS A 116 8.09 -9.91 3.92
CA CYS A 116 7.38 -9.65 5.17
C CYS A 116 8.13 -8.65 6.06
N LYS A 117 9.45 -8.81 6.21
CA LYS A 117 10.28 -7.89 7.01
C LYS A 117 10.39 -6.50 6.40
N ARG A 118 10.48 -6.40 5.08
CA ARG A 118 10.44 -5.11 4.39
C ARG A 118 9.13 -4.37 4.65
N ILE A 119 7.99 -5.08 4.55
CA ILE A 119 6.68 -4.51 4.85
C ILE A 119 6.60 -4.04 6.31
N GLU A 120 7.05 -4.87 7.25
CA GLU A 120 7.05 -4.53 8.67
C GLU A 120 7.86 -3.27 8.97
N ASN A 121 9.09 -3.18 8.44
CA ASN A 121 9.97 -2.05 8.67
C ASN A 121 9.38 -0.75 8.11
N ASP A 122 8.84 -0.78 6.90
CA ASP A 122 8.31 0.42 6.27
C ASP A 122 6.96 0.85 6.86
N MET A 123 6.10 -0.12 7.19
CA MET A 123 4.79 0.19 7.77
C MET A 123 4.91 0.65 9.22
N SER A 124 5.90 0.16 9.97
CA SER A 124 6.23 0.68 11.31
C SER A 124 6.66 2.15 11.28
N LYS A 125 7.40 2.58 10.24
CA LYS A 125 7.78 4.00 10.06
C LYS A 125 6.60 4.88 9.66
N LYS A 126 5.64 4.33 8.92
CA LYS A 126 4.42 5.02 8.48
C LYS A 126 3.30 5.03 9.53
N LYS A 127 3.57 4.49 10.71
CA LYS A 127 2.68 4.46 11.88
C LYS A 127 1.92 5.78 12.10
N PRO A 128 2.53 6.98 12.09
CA PRO A 128 1.81 8.22 12.37
C PRO A 128 0.68 8.55 11.39
N TYR A 129 0.76 8.05 10.15
CA TYR A 129 -0.19 8.36 9.08
C TYR A 129 -1.32 7.34 8.98
N LEU A 130 -1.07 6.11 9.44
CA LEU A 130 -2.00 4.98 9.32
C LEU A 130 -2.53 4.51 10.68
N SER A 131 -2.04 5.09 11.79
CA SER A 131 -2.35 4.64 13.15
C SER A 131 -3.82 4.76 13.54
N MET A 132 -4.56 5.63 12.88
CA MET A 132 -5.99 5.84 13.14
C MET A 132 -6.86 4.69 12.61
N ASP A 133 -6.33 3.85 11.71
CA ASP A 133 -7.04 2.71 11.16
C ASP A 133 -6.69 1.43 11.95
N GLN A 134 -7.65 0.91 12.72
CA GLN A 134 -7.46 -0.33 13.48
C GLN A 134 -7.19 -1.55 12.57
N GLU A 135 -7.72 -1.55 11.36
CA GLU A 135 -7.54 -2.65 10.42
C GLU A 135 -6.09 -2.72 9.92
N PHE A 136 -5.42 -1.57 9.82
CA PHE A 136 -4.00 -1.52 9.46
C PHE A 136 -3.14 -2.33 10.45
N TRP A 137 -3.34 -2.11 11.76
CA TRP A 137 -2.63 -2.84 12.80
C TRP A 137 -2.92 -4.35 12.76
N ARG A 138 -4.17 -4.73 12.50
CA ARG A 138 -4.56 -6.13 12.39
C ARG A 138 -3.87 -6.82 11.21
N ILE A 139 -3.78 -6.14 10.06
CA ILE A 139 -3.09 -6.66 8.88
C ILE A 139 -1.59 -6.81 9.17
N LEU A 140 -0.96 -5.76 9.71
CA LEU A 140 0.46 -5.76 10.02
C LEU A 140 0.83 -6.86 11.03
N TYR A 141 0.06 -6.98 12.12
CA TYR A 141 0.24 -8.04 13.11
C TYR A 141 0.13 -9.43 12.48
N ARG A 142 -0.85 -9.65 11.60
CA ARG A 142 -1.01 -10.92 10.88
C ARG A 142 0.19 -11.22 9.99
N ILE A 143 0.72 -10.23 9.27
CA ILE A 143 1.92 -10.39 8.44
C ILE A 143 3.11 -10.83 9.31
N ILE A 144 3.36 -10.14 10.43
CA ILE A 144 4.43 -10.50 11.38
C ILE A 144 4.23 -11.92 11.93
N LYS A 145 3.01 -12.27 12.34
CA LYS A 145 2.70 -13.62 12.84
C LYS A 145 3.01 -14.70 11.81
N TYR A 146 2.61 -14.51 10.56
CA TYR A 146 2.87 -15.51 9.51
C TYR A 146 4.35 -15.56 9.12
N GLU A 147 5.05 -14.43 9.18
CA GLU A 147 6.51 -14.37 9.01
C GLU A 147 7.25 -15.22 10.04
N GLN A 148 6.86 -15.14 11.32
CA GLN A 148 7.42 -15.99 12.38
C GLN A 148 7.18 -17.47 12.13
N ILE A 149 5.98 -17.85 11.67
CA ILE A 149 5.66 -19.24 11.30
C ILE A 149 6.55 -19.70 10.14
N LEU A 150 6.76 -18.86 9.13
CA LEU A 150 7.63 -19.17 8.00
C LEU A 150 9.09 -19.31 8.44
N ARG A 151 9.60 -18.45 9.33
CA ARG A 151 10.95 -18.57 9.89
C ARG A 151 11.17 -19.88 10.64
N ALA A 152 10.23 -20.24 11.52
CA ALA A 152 10.31 -21.48 12.28
C ALA A 152 10.43 -22.70 11.35
N ARG A 153 9.68 -22.67 10.24
CA ARG A 153 9.79 -23.69 9.19
C ARG A 153 11.14 -23.66 8.48
N CYS A 154 11.64 -22.48 8.11
CA CYS A 154 12.93 -22.33 7.46
C CYS A 154 14.08 -22.94 8.29
N LEU A 155 14.05 -22.73 9.62
CA LEU A 155 15.07 -23.25 10.53
C LEU A 155 15.04 -24.79 10.64
N LEU A 156 13.85 -25.41 10.56
CA LEU A 156 13.73 -26.87 10.51
C LEU A 156 14.40 -27.46 9.26
N TYR A 157 14.44 -26.74 8.13
CA TYR A 157 15.10 -27.22 6.92
C TYR A 157 16.63 -27.06 6.93
N ASN A 158 17.18 -26.10 7.68
CA ASN A 158 18.62 -25.87 7.75
C ASN A 158 19.34 -26.80 8.75
N ASN A 159 18.58 -27.55 9.55
CA ASN A 159 19.08 -28.48 10.57
C ASN A 159 18.90 -29.97 10.15
N VAL A 160 18.56 -30.22 8.88
CA VAL A 160 18.52 -31.55 8.23
C VAL A 160 19.64 -31.59 7.20
#